data_AF-A0A8R1ILM4-F1
#
_entry.id   AF-A0A8R1ILM4-F1
#
_cell.length_a   1.000
_cell.length_b   1.000
_cell.length_c   1.000
_cell.angle_alpha   90.00
_cell.angle_beta   90.00
_cell.angle_gamma   90.00
#
_symmetry.space_group_name_H-M   'P 1'
#
loop_
_entity.id
_entity.type
_entity.pdbx_description
1 polymer ?
#
loop_
_entity_poly.entity_id
_entity_poly.type
_entity_poly.pdbx_seq_one_letter_code
_entity_poly.pdbx_strand_id
1 'polypeptide(L)'
;MKKKIIEFYSVLFQEHGLQRGTLSAADAFRHVTTTSSLEEVMNGAVYVQESALEDVNFRLEFYKKLDALAGPDTILASSTSTIPASKFTEALKNRERCLIVHPVNPPLYLPLTELVPAPWTSQDTVDRAAEIMRSVKQQPVKLKKE
;
A
#
# COMPACT_ATOMS: atom_id res chain seq x y z
N MET A 1 17.24 12.68 0.20
CA MET A 1 17.84 11.48 -0.41
C MET A 1 16.81 10.65 -1.18
N LYS A 2 15.69 10.25 -0.58
CA LYS A 2 14.68 9.37 -1.24
C LYS A 2 14.05 9.96 -2.51
N LYS A 3 13.77 11.27 -2.57
CA LYS A 3 13.12 11.90 -3.73
C LYS A 3 13.99 11.87 -5.01
N LYS A 4 15.31 12.06 -4.88
CA LYS A 4 16.26 11.94 -6.01
C LYS A 4 16.35 10.52 -6.58
N ILE A 5 16.19 9.50 -5.71
CA ILE A 5 16.17 8.10 -6.13
C ILE A 5 14.93 7.80 -6.97
N ILE A 6 13.76 8.31 -6.56
CA ILE A 6 12.50 8.16 -7.31
C ILE A 6 12.61 8.84 -8.68
N GLU A 7 13.16 10.05 -8.72
CA GLU A 7 13.40 10.79 -9.96
C GLU A 7 14.31 10.01 -10.92
N PHE A 8 15.45 9.52 -10.40
CA PHE A 8 16.41 8.72 -11.16
C PHE A 8 15.76 7.47 -11.77
N TYR A 9 15.03 6.67 -10.97
CA TYR A 9 14.36 5.48 -11.49
C TYR A 9 13.25 5.80 -12.48
N SER A 10 12.52 6.92 -12.30
CA SER A 10 11.48 7.34 -13.24
C SER A 10 12.07 7.64 -14.61
N VAL A 11 13.18 8.38 -14.66
CA VAL A 11 13.89 8.69 -15.91
C VAL A 11 14.48 7.42 -16.53
N LEU A 12 15.18 6.59 -15.74
CA LEU A 12 15.78 5.35 -16.19
C LEU A 12 14.73 4.40 -16.81
N PHE A 13 13.56 4.25 -16.18
CA PHE A 13 12.51 3.40 -16.72
C PHE A 13 11.90 3.97 -18.00
N GLN A 14 11.77 5.29 -18.15
CA GLN A 14 11.31 5.88 -19.39
C GLN A 14 12.32 5.66 -20.53
N GLU A 15 13.62 5.91 -20.28
CA GLU A 15 14.69 5.75 -21.29
C GLU A 15 14.76 4.32 -21.84
N HIS A 16 14.47 3.32 -21.02
CA HIS A 16 14.47 1.92 -21.41
C HIS A 16 13.09 1.37 -21.82
N GLY A 17 12.04 2.22 -21.89
CA GLY A 17 10.69 1.77 -22.26
C GLY A 17 10.04 0.84 -21.24
N LEU A 18 10.48 0.91 -19.99
CA LEU A 18 10.07 0.06 -18.87
C LEU A 18 8.97 0.69 -17.98
N GLN A 19 8.55 1.91 -18.29
CA GLN A 19 7.48 2.60 -17.57
C GLN A 19 6.12 1.91 -17.76
N ARG A 20 5.32 1.87 -16.69
CA ARG A 20 3.90 1.53 -16.78
C ARG A 20 3.06 2.81 -16.79
N GLY A 21 2.09 2.89 -17.69
CA GLY A 21 1.21 4.05 -17.84
C GLY A 21 1.57 4.93 -19.04
N THR A 22 0.92 6.09 -19.13
CA THR A 22 1.01 7.00 -20.28
C THR A 22 1.66 8.34 -19.97
N LEU A 23 1.96 8.60 -18.69
CA LEU A 23 2.62 9.84 -18.27
C LEU A 23 4.11 9.77 -18.58
N SER A 24 4.71 10.92 -18.87
CA SER A 24 6.17 11.04 -18.86
C SER A 24 6.71 10.85 -17.42
N ALA A 25 7.98 10.47 -17.29
CA ALA A 25 8.67 10.39 -16.01
C ALA A 25 8.58 11.70 -15.22
N ALA A 26 8.72 12.84 -15.91
CA ALA A 26 8.61 14.16 -15.31
C ALA A 26 7.20 14.42 -14.77
N ASP A 27 6.16 14.11 -15.54
CA ASP A 27 4.77 14.30 -15.11
C ASP A 27 4.39 13.35 -13.97
N ALA A 28 4.77 12.08 -14.07
CA ALA A 28 4.57 11.10 -13.00
C ALA A 28 5.24 11.55 -11.69
N PHE A 29 6.46 12.06 -11.76
CA PHE A 29 7.21 12.52 -10.59
C PHE A 29 6.58 13.74 -9.90
N ARG A 30 5.85 14.60 -10.64
CA ARG A 30 5.12 15.74 -10.05
C ARG A 30 4.01 15.31 -9.10
N HIS A 31 3.51 14.08 -9.23
CA HIS A 31 2.53 13.51 -8.30
C HIS A 31 3.16 12.94 -7.02
N VAL A 32 4.49 12.97 -6.89
CA VAL A 32 5.21 12.42 -5.74
C VAL A 32 5.68 13.53 -4.79
N THR A 33 5.10 13.52 -3.60
CA THR A 33 5.50 14.37 -2.47
C THR A 33 6.11 13.50 -1.37
N THR A 34 7.03 14.07 -0.59
CA THR A 34 7.65 13.39 0.55
C THR A 34 7.45 14.24 1.80
N THR A 35 7.07 13.60 2.89
CA THR A 35 6.94 14.24 4.20
C THR A 35 7.45 13.29 5.29
N SER A 36 7.71 13.84 6.47
CA SER A 36 7.98 13.10 7.71
C SER A 36 6.82 13.18 8.71
N SER A 37 5.75 13.91 8.42
CA SER A 37 4.53 13.93 9.25
C SER A 37 3.60 12.81 8.81
N LEU A 38 3.14 12.01 9.78
CA LEU A 38 2.14 10.99 9.51
C LEU A 38 0.77 11.63 9.26
N GLU A 39 0.45 12.69 10.00
CA GLU A 39 -0.80 13.45 9.88
C GLU A 39 -0.99 14.00 8.47
N GLU A 40 0.07 14.56 7.86
CA GLU A 40 0.04 15.02 6.47
C GLU A 40 -0.21 13.88 5.48
N VAL A 41 0.37 12.69 5.70
CA VAL A 41 0.13 11.51 4.85
C VAL A 41 -1.31 11.04 4.96
N MET A 42 -1.87 11.05 6.16
CA MET A 42 -3.21 10.51 6.43
C MET A 42 -4.34 11.46 6.00
N ASN A 43 -4.06 12.77 5.92
CA ASN A 43 -5.06 13.77 5.55
C ASN A 43 -5.60 13.57 4.13
N GLY A 44 -6.84 13.08 4.03
CA GLY A 44 -7.51 12.82 2.76
C GLY A 44 -7.05 11.54 2.04
N ALA A 45 -6.24 10.69 2.69
CA ALA A 45 -5.80 9.44 2.10
C ALA A 45 -6.97 8.45 1.97
N VAL A 46 -7.15 7.89 0.77
CA VAL A 46 -8.12 6.82 0.52
C VAL A 46 -7.48 5.43 0.63
N TYR A 47 -6.16 5.35 0.50
CA TYR A 47 -5.37 4.12 0.52
C TYR A 47 -3.98 4.42 1.07
N VAL A 48 -3.53 3.61 2.03
CA VAL A 48 -2.20 3.71 2.64
C VAL A 48 -1.51 2.37 2.51
N GLN A 49 -0.38 2.32 1.78
CA GLN A 49 0.51 1.16 1.74
C GLN A 49 1.63 1.33 2.76
N GLU A 50 1.64 0.48 3.80
CA GLU A 50 2.77 0.35 4.71
C GLU A 50 3.82 -0.59 4.10
N SER A 51 5.08 -0.15 4.09
CA SER A 51 6.24 -0.89 3.54
C SER A 51 7.50 -0.61 4.38
N ALA A 52 7.34 -0.65 5.70
CA ALA A 52 8.39 -0.43 6.68
C ALA A 52 8.89 -1.79 7.22
N LEU A 53 9.18 -1.87 8.51
CA LEU A 53 9.93 -2.98 9.10
C LEU A 53 9.11 -4.27 9.17
N GLU A 54 9.78 -5.40 8.99
CA GLU A 54 9.27 -6.76 9.26
C GLU A 54 9.41 -7.07 10.76
N ASP A 55 8.67 -6.33 11.59
CA ASP A 55 8.64 -6.49 13.04
C ASP A 55 7.21 -6.29 13.59
N VAL A 56 6.72 -7.25 14.38
CA VAL A 56 5.34 -7.25 14.88
C VAL A 56 5.11 -6.11 15.89
N ASN A 57 6.08 -5.82 16.76
CA ASN A 57 5.92 -4.80 17.81
C ASN A 57 5.87 -3.39 17.19
N PHE A 58 6.74 -3.14 16.22
CA PHE A 58 6.70 -1.93 15.40
C PHE A 58 5.33 -1.78 14.74
N ARG A 59 4.83 -2.85 14.09
CA ARG A 59 3.54 -2.83 13.39
C ARG A 59 2.37 -2.57 14.32
N LEU A 60 2.33 -3.19 15.49
CA LEU A 60 1.30 -2.95 16.49
C LEU A 60 1.21 -1.46 16.85
N GLU A 61 2.34 -0.85 17.16
CA GLU A 61 2.38 0.57 17.53
C GLU A 61 2.12 1.49 16.35
N PHE A 62 2.61 1.14 15.16
CA PHE A 62 2.42 1.93 13.96
C PHE A 62 0.98 1.90 13.46
N TYR A 63 0.36 0.72 13.41
CA TYR A 63 -1.03 0.58 12.97
C TYR A 63 -2.03 1.20 13.96
N LYS A 64 -1.74 1.25 15.26
CA LYS A 64 -2.54 2.05 16.21
C LYS A 64 -2.57 3.53 15.83
N LYS A 65 -1.42 4.09 15.43
CA LYS A 65 -1.34 5.48 14.97
C LYS A 65 -2.08 5.69 13.65
N LEU A 66 -1.93 4.76 12.70
CA LEU A 66 -2.67 4.78 11.44
C LEU A 66 -4.18 4.73 11.68
N ASP A 67 -4.66 3.84 12.56
CA ASP A 67 -6.08 3.68 12.85
C ASP A 67 -6.69 4.95 13.48
N ALA A 68 -5.93 5.63 14.34
CA ALA A 68 -6.36 6.87 14.97
C ALA A 68 -6.47 8.06 13.99
N LEU A 69 -5.65 8.08 12.92
CA LEU A 69 -5.57 9.18 11.96
C LEU A 69 -6.35 8.94 10.67
N ALA A 70 -6.62 7.68 10.33
CA ALA A 70 -7.28 7.30 9.09
C ALA A 70 -8.75 7.73 9.05
N GLY A 71 -9.15 8.36 7.94
CA GLY A 71 -10.54 8.69 7.66
C GLY A 71 -11.42 7.43 7.55
N PRO A 72 -12.75 7.58 7.63
CA PRO A 72 -13.68 6.45 7.71
C PRO A 72 -13.51 5.46 6.55
N ASP A 73 -13.18 5.96 5.36
CA ASP A 73 -13.05 5.16 4.14
C ASP A 73 -11.60 4.81 3.78
N THR A 74 -10.61 5.17 4.62
CA THR A 74 -9.19 4.92 4.31
C THR A 74 -8.85 3.44 4.45
N ILE A 75 -8.34 2.82 3.40
CA ILE A 75 -7.82 1.45 3.44
C ILE A 75 -6.40 1.45 4.02
N LEU A 76 -6.13 0.56 4.98
CA LEU A 76 -4.81 0.35 5.57
C LEU A 76 -4.22 -0.97 5.07
N ALA A 77 -3.28 -0.88 4.12
CA ALA A 77 -2.65 -2.03 3.48
C ALA A 77 -1.21 -2.26 3.99
N SER A 78 -0.82 -3.52 4.13
CA SER A 78 0.55 -3.93 4.46
C SER A 78 1.23 -4.64 3.29
N SER A 79 2.50 -4.36 3.04
CA SER A 79 3.36 -5.11 2.11
C SER A 79 4.05 -6.34 2.75
N THR A 80 3.80 -6.63 4.04
CA THR A 80 4.40 -7.78 4.73
C THR A 80 4.26 -9.08 3.94
N SER A 81 5.33 -9.87 3.92
CA SER A 81 5.36 -11.18 3.26
C SER A 81 5.15 -12.34 4.24
N THR A 82 5.34 -12.11 5.55
CA THR A 82 5.40 -13.21 6.54
C THR A 82 4.57 -13.00 7.79
N ILE A 83 4.13 -11.77 8.10
CA ILE A 83 3.34 -11.48 9.29
C ILE A 83 1.85 -11.41 8.89
N PRO A 84 0.99 -12.32 9.40
CA PRO A 84 -0.45 -12.24 9.17
C PRO A 84 -1.03 -10.92 9.68
N ALA A 85 -2.00 -10.35 8.94
CA ALA A 85 -2.67 -9.11 9.34
C ALA A 85 -3.31 -9.20 10.71
N SER A 86 -3.80 -10.39 11.09
CA SER A 86 -4.37 -10.63 12.41
C SER A 86 -3.42 -10.26 13.55
N LYS A 87 -2.11 -10.44 13.38
CA LYS A 87 -1.11 -10.24 14.44
C LYS A 87 -0.87 -8.78 14.84
N PHE A 88 -1.22 -7.83 13.99
CA PHE A 88 -1.00 -6.40 14.28
C PHE A 88 -2.26 -5.53 14.15
N THR A 89 -3.41 -6.11 13.75
CA THR A 89 -4.66 -5.36 13.58
C THR A 89 -5.77 -5.76 14.55
N GLU A 90 -5.57 -6.81 15.37
CA GLU A 90 -6.60 -7.35 16.27
C GLU A 90 -7.19 -6.31 17.23
N ALA A 91 -6.33 -5.47 17.81
CA ALA A 91 -6.71 -4.49 18.82
C ALA A 91 -7.17 -3.13 18.24
N LEU A 92 -7.23 -2.98 16.92
CA LEU A 92 -7.64 -1.72 16.28
C LEU A 92 -9.16 -1.56 16.32
N LYS A 93 -9.62 -0.31 16.40
CA LYS A 93 -11.05 0.00 16.49
C LYS A 93 -11.74 -0.23 15.14
N ASN A 94 -11.11 0.22 14.04
CA ASN A 94 -11.67 0.13 12.69
C ASN A 94 -10.85 -0.89 11.87
N ARG A 95 -10.68 -2.09 12.44
CA ARG A 95 -9.81 -3.14 11.88
C ARG A 95 -10.33 -3.74 10.58
N GLU A 96 -11.62 -3.56 10.26
CA GLU A 96 -12.27 -4.03 9.04
C GLU A 96 -11.72 -3.42 7.74
N ARG A 97 -11.00 -2.29 7.83
CA ARG A 97 -10.33 -1.63 6.70
C ARG A 97 -8.87 -2.05 6.50
N CYS A 98 -8.38 -2.97 7.32
CA CYS A 98 -7.00 -3.45 7.26
C CYS A 98 -6.88 -4.73 6.45
N LEU A 99 -5.86 -4.85 5.60
CA LEU A 99 -5.54 -6.07 4.85
C LEU A 99 -4.05 -6.11 4.46
N ILE A 100 -3.58 -7.27 4.00
CA ILE A 100 -2.29 -7.35 3.29
C ILE A 100 -2.55 -7.13 1.80
N VAL A 101 -1.72 -6.29 1.20
CA VAL A 101 -1.62 -6.11 -0.24
C VAL A 101 -0.18 -6.36 -0.60
N HIS A 102 0.15 -7.63 -0.82
CA HIS A 102 1.52 -8.12 -1.00
C HIS A 102 1.88 -8.11 -2.49
N PRO A 103 2.81 -7.23 -2.92
CA PRO A 103 3.28 -7.22 -4.30
C PRO A 103 4.35 -8.30 -4.52
N VAL A 104 4.41 -8.87 -5.72
CA VAL A 104 5.52 -9.74 -6.11
C VAL A 104 6.70 -8.90 -6.63
N ASN A 105 7.91 -9.17 -6.12
CA ASN A 105 9.12 -8.42 -6.51
C ASN A 105 9.71 -8.95 -7.83
N PRO A 106 9.97 -8.11 -8.85
CA PRO A 106 9.79 -6.65 -8.89
C PRO A 106 8.36 -6.20 -9.25
N PRO A 107 7.70 -5.34 -8.44
CA PRO A 107 6.28 -4.98 -8.60
C PRO A 107 5.96 -4.25 -9.90
N LEU A 108 6.96 -3.60 -10.49
CA LEU A 108 6.80 -2.89 -11.76
C LEU A 108 6.73 -3.84 -12.96
N TYR A 109 7.19 -5.09 -12.84
CA TYR A 109 7.20 -6.05 -13.97
C TYR A 109 6.36 -7.28 -13.68
N LEU A 110 6.23 -7.67 -12.42
CA LEU A 110 5.35 -8.75 -11.98
C LEU A 110 4.06 -8.13 -11.43
N PRO A 111 2.97 -8.09 -12.23
CA PRO A 111 1.75 -7.42 -11.83
C PRO A 111 0.95 -8.18 -10.77
N LEU A 112 1.37 -9.39 -10.38
CA LEU A 112 0.66 -10.16 -9.37
C LEU A 112 0.71 -9.43 -8.03
N THR A 113 -0.47 -9.20 -7.45
CA THR A 113 -0.61 -8.63 -6.11
C THR A 113 -1.59 -9.49 -5.31
N GLU A 114 -1.17 -9.97 -4.15
CA GLU A 114 -2.00 -10.80 -3.29
C GLU A 114 -2.75 -9.93 -2.29
N LEU A 115 -4.09 -10.01 -2.32
CA LEU A 115 -4.97 -9.37 -1.34
C LEU A 115 -5.34 -10.40 -0.28
N VAL A 116 -4.77 -10.27 0.92
CA VAL A 116 -4.96 -11.24 2.01
C VAL A 116 -5.75 -10.56 3.15
N PRO A 117 -7.04 -10.92 3.32
CA PRO A 117 -7.85 -10.39 4.41
C PRO A 117 -7.47 -11.01 5.76
N ALA A 118 -7.54 -10.21 6.83
CA ALA A 118 -7.67 -10.71 8.19
C ALA A 118 -9.12 -11.21 8.43
N PRO A 119 -9.39 -11.98 9.51
CA PRO A 119 -10.72 -12.50 9.80
C PRO A 119 -11.85 -11.46 9.93
N TRP A 120 -11.48 -10.20 10.20
CA TRP A 120 -12.40 -9.06 10.36
C TRP A 120 -12.42 -8.11 9.17
N THR A 121 -11.53 -8.28 8.18
CA THR A 121 -11.51 -7.41 6.99
C THR A 121 -12.84 -7.52 6.26
N SER A 122 -13.45 -6.38 5.97
CA SER A 122 -14.72 -6.37 5.23
C SER A 122 -14.50 -6.76 3.77
N GLN A 123 -15.51 -7.40 3.16
CA GLN A 123 -15.46 -7.71 1.73
C GLN A 123 -15.36 -6.43 0.89
N ASP A 124 -16.01 -5.34 1.32
CA ASP A 124 -15.92 -4.02 0.69
C ASP A 124 -14.46 -3.52 0.63
N THR A 125 -13.71 -3.62 1.74
CA THR A 125 -12.28 -3.25 1.78
C THR A 125 -11.47 -4.04 0.75
N VAL A 126 -11.68 -5.37 0.67
CA VAL A 126 -10.99 -6.23 -0.29
C VAL A 126 -11.34 -5.85 -1.74
N ASP A 127 -12.59 -5.53 -2.00
CA ASP A 127 -13.09 -5.20 -3.33
C ASP A 127 -12.54 -3.84 -3.81
N ARG A 128 -12.56 -2.82 -2.93
CA ARG A 128 -12.01 -1.50 -3.19
C ARG A 128 -10.49 -1.53 -3.35
N ALA A 129 -9.78 -2.31 -2.54
CA ALA A 129 -8.34 -2.53 -2.72
C ALA A 129 -8.04 -3.18 -4.08
N ALA A 130 -8.84 -4.17 -4.49
CA ALA A 130 -8.70 -4.79 -5.82
C ALA A 130 -8.96 -3.79 -6.96
N GLU A 131 -9.93 -2.90 -6.82
CA GLU A 131 -10.20 -1.84 -7.79
C GLU A 131 -9.01 -0.89 -7.93
N ILE A 132 -8.45 -0.44 -6.80
CA ILE A 132 -7.25 0.42 -6.77
C ILE A 132 -6.07 -0.29 -7.45
N MET A 133 -5.81 -1.56 -7.11
CA MET A 133 -4.72 -2.33 -7.74
C MET A 133 -4.92 -2.45 -9.26
N ARG A 134 -6.13 -2.70 -9.74
CA ARG A 134 -6.42 -2.74 -11.18
C ARG A 134 -6.23 -1.38 -11.85
N SER A 135 -6.58 -0.27 -11.19
CA SER A 135 -6.43 1.07 -11.76
C SER A 135 -4.96 1.42 -12.03
N VAL A 136 -4.05 0.91 -11.19
CA VAL A 136 -2.59 1.04 -11.34
C VAL A 136 -1.95 -0.12 -12.12
N LYS A 137 -2.76 -0.87 -12.90
CA LYS A 137 -2.32 -1.97 -13.79
C LYS A 137 -1.69 -3.17 -13.08
N GLN A 138 -1.95 -3.36 -11.78
CA GLN A 138 -1.69 -4.61 -11.09
C GLN A 138 -2.82 -5.63 -11.39
N GLN A 139 -2.54 -6.90 -11.12
CA GLN A 139 -3.41 -8.06 -11.27
C GLN A 139 -3.67 -8.64 -9.88
N PRO A 140 -4.65 -8.10 -9.14
CA PRO A 140 -4.92 -8.56 -7.80
C PRO A 140 -5.56 -9.96 -7.78
N VAL A 141 -5.08 -10.83 -6.89
CA VAL A 141 -5.72 -12.09 -6.53
C VAL A 141 -6.24 -12.00 -5.10
N LYS A 142 -7.51 -12.36 -4.89
CA LYS A 142 -8.15 -12.33 -3.58
C LYS A 142 -7.96 -13.67 -2.89
N LEU A 143 -7.23 -13.68 -1.78
CA LEU A 143 -7.12 -14.86 -0.94
C LEU A 143 -8.33 -14.93 -0.02
N LYS A 144 -8.72 -16.15 0.37
CA LYS A 144 -9.89 -16.38 1.23
C LYS A 144 -9.58 -16.20 2.71
N LYS A 145 -8.31 -16.32 3.09
CA LYS A 145 -7.80 -16.27 4.46
C LYS A 145 -6.29 -16.03 4.42
N GLU A 146 -5.76 -15.56 5.55
CA GLU A 146 -4.33 -15.55 5.86
C GLU A 146 -3.72 -16.95 6.01
#